data_AF-A0A8H4Q4B8-F1
#
_entry.id   AF-A0A8H4Q4B8-F1
#
_cell.length_a   1.000
_cell.length_b   1.000
_cell.length_c   1.000
_cell.angle_alpha   90.00
_cell.angle_beta   90.00
_cell.angle_gamma   90.00
#
_symmetry.space_group_name_H-M   'P 1'
#
loop_
_entity.id
_entity.type
_entity.pdbx_description
1 polymer ?
#
loop_
_entity_poly.entity_id
_entity_poly.type
_entity_poly.pdbx_seq_one_letter_code
_entity_poly.pdbx_strand_id
1 'polypeptide(L)'
;MSSDGDTEETASPGPHTNPFNFKTQVITASPIKTNMGQRRGHRYKHSSISTQHQVFQEPPQRPPPVLPVSLPIPTVAEAWTSMHKEQRARLYWSLCHLAIAVYIFFRSHASLAAMALSHLVFFDAGSAAVCAAVDILGNFEVWRRSSIRHPFGLERAEVLVGFALSIFLLFGGFDLVSHNLKHFLESLGHHMGRHEHVHDHVAPGSIDLVAALAIGSTLISAYGLKNHARIAKVMRVSYLAALPSVLSNPFHFLTLFFSSLIALLPLLSISLYAWLDRLICAVISLAMFGLGFRVAIAQGLMLLMSYGGSNGHSGVSSVLREIESESAIARLEEAQFWQVNYGLCMANVRVSVGKDCDETTLSRLRHRISSLIQNRLGEGYGMGGNIRWEVTLQMNADAGL
;
A
#
# COMPACT_ATOMS: atom_id res chain seq x y z
N MET A 1 -69.64 9.84 -54.07
CA MET A 1 -69.43 11.21 -54.56
C MET A 1 -68.19 11.72 -53.84
N SER A 2 -67.01 11.53 -54.43
CA SER A 2 -66.28 12.57 -55.22
C SER A 2 -65.75 13.66 -54.28
N SER A 3 -64.50 13.57 -53.81
CA SER A 3 -63.24 14.03 -54.43
C SER A 3 -62.89 15.48 -54.05
N ASP A 4 -61.74 15.59 -53.41
CA ASP A 4 -60.73 16.66 -53.42
C ASP A 4 -61.00 18.04 -52.79
N GLY A 5 -60.07 18.44 -51.92
CA GLY A 5 -59.31 19.67 -52.14
C GLY A 5 -59.33 20.70 -51.02
N ASP A 6 -58.18 20.78 -50.33
CA ASP A 6 -57.52 22.03 -49.86
C ASP A 6 -58.11 22.79 -48.66
N THR A 7 -57.35 23.49 -47.81
CA THR A 7 -55.99 23.46 -47.25
C THR A 7 -56.08 24.45 -46.07
N GLU A 8 -55.62 24.13 -44.87
CA GLU A 8 -55.25 25.19 -43.92
C GLU A 8 -54.02 24.76 -43.09
N GLU A 9 -52.97 25.57 -43.24
CA GLU A 9 -51.63 25.37 -42.72
C GLU A 9 -51.60 25.28 -41.19
N THR A 10 -51.02 24.19 -40.69
CA THR A 10 -50.58 24.05 -39.30
C THR A 10 -49.43 25.00 -39.00
N ALA A 11 -49.69 26.02 -38.18
CA ALA A 11 -48.66 26.84 -37.53
C ALA A 11 -48.07 26.09 -36.31
N SER A 12 -46.74 26.00 -36.27
CA SER A 12 -45.91 25.29 -35.29
C SER A 12 -46.07 25.80 -33.84
N PRO A 13 -46.11 24.92 -32.82
CA PRO A 13 -45.77 25.31 -31.45
C PRO A 13 -44.24 25.40 -31.29
N GLY A 14 -43.78 26.50 -30.69
CA GLY A 14 -42.37 26.79 -30.46
C GLY A 14 -41.63 25.80 -29.54
N PRO A 15 -40.29 25.85 -29.50
CA PRO A 15 -39.48 24.85 -28.83
C PRO A 15 -39.63 24.93 -27.31
N HIS A 16 -40.09 23.82 -26.72
CA HIS A 16 -39.99 23.60 -25.27
C HIS A 16 -38.52 23.56 -24.85
N THR A 17 -38.13 24.48 -23.97
CA THR A 17 -36.79 24.52 -23.34
C THR A 17 -36.61 23.30 -22.45
N ASN A 18 -35.85 22.32 -22.95
CA ASN A 18 -35.38 21.17 -22.18
C ASN A 18 -34.22 21.62 -21.26
N PRO A 19 -34.31 21.43 -19.93
CA PRO A 19 -33.25 21.82 -18.99
C PRO A 19 -32.01 20.92 -19.08
N PHE A 20 -32.02 19.88 -19.92
CA PHE A 20 -30.87 19.03 -20.16
C PHE A 20 -30.40 19.11 -21.61
N ASN A 21 -29.17 19.56 -21.80
CA ASN A 21 -28.51 19.67 -23.11
C ASN A 21 -27.99 18.30 -23.58
N PHE A 22 -28.90 17.34 -23.75
CA PHE A 22 -28.58 16.05 -24.34
C PHE A 22 -28.63 16.18 -25.87
N LYS A 23 -27.46 16.17 -26.51
CA LYS A 23 -27.35 15.91 -27.95
C LYS A 23 -27.38 14.39 -28.15
N THR A 24 -28.44 13.88 -28.74
CA THR A 24 -28.53 12.47 -29.13
C THR A 24 -27.45 12.19 -30.20
N GLN A 25 -26.32 11.62 -29.79
CA GLN A 25 -25.33 11.09 -30.72
C GLN A 25 -25.82 9.73 -31.21
N VAL A 26 -26.24 9.67 -32.47
CA VAL A 26 -26.43 8.39 -33.16
C VAL A 26 -25.04 7.76 -33.32
N ILE A 27 -24.80 6.68 -32.59
CA ILE A 27 -23.57 5.88 -32.74
C ILE A 27 -23.71 5.08 -34.03
N THR A 28 -23.38 5.70 -35.16
CA THR A 28 -23.08 4.96 -36.38
C THR A 28 -21.70 4.33 -36.18
N ALA A 29 -21.64 3.00 -36.21
CA ALA A 29 -20.40 2.21 -36.09
C ALA A 29 -19.43 2.58 -37.23
N SER A 30 -18.65 3.63 -36.99
CA SER A 30 -17.52 4.02 -37.82
C SER A 30 -16.26 3.39 -37.22
N PRO A 31 -15.35 2.81 -38.03
CA PRO A 31 -14.31 1.94 -37.51
C PRO A 31 -13.22 2.72 -36.78
N ILE A 32 -12.74 2.11 -35.70
CA ILE A 32 -11.71 2.59 -34.79
C ILE A 32 -10.39 2.79 -35.56
N LYS A 33 -9.87 4.03 -35.55
CA LYS A 33 -8.49 4.32 -35.98
C LYS A 33 -7.52 3.81 -34.93
N THR A 34 -6.82 2.71 -35.21
CA THR A 34 -5.58 2.34 -34.52
C THR A 34 -4.39 2.79 -35.36
N ASN A 35 -3.61 3.76 -34.88
CA ASN A 35 -2.26 4.01 -35.39
C ASN A 35 -1.41 4.76 -34.34
N MET A 36 -0.79 4.01 -33.43
CA MET A 36 0.52 4.37 -32.90
C MET A 36 1.47 3.22 -33.25
N GLY A 37 2.42 3.49 -34.14
CA GLY A 37 3.66 2.72 -34.22
C GLY A 37 3.80 1.60 -35.25
N GLN A 38 3.13 1.63 -36.41
CA GLN A 38 3.50 0.72 -37.51
C GLN A 38 3.92 1.47 -38.78
N ARG A 39 5.17 1.19 -39.18
CA ARG A 39 5.82 1.60 -40.42
C ARG A 39 4.84 1.51 -41.60
N ARG A 40 4.78 2.59 -42.39
CA ARG A 40 4.08 2.70 -43.67
C ARG A 40 4.42 1.53 -44.60
N GLY A 41 3.56 0.51 -44.60
CA GLY A 41 3.33 -0.35 -45.76
C GLY A 41 1.98 0.06 -46.35
N HIS A 42 1.95 0.50 -47.60
CA HIS A 42 0.72 0.84 -48.32
C HIS A 42 -0.25 -0.36 -48.26
N ARG A 43 -1.35 -0.20 -47.50
CA ARG A 43 -2.44 -1.18 -47.43
C ARG A 43 -3.27 -1.11 -48.70
N TYR A 44 -2.96 -1.97 -49.66
CA TYR A 44 -3.92 -2.41 -50.67
C TYR A 44 -4.91 -3.41 -50.04
N LYS A 45 -5.76 -2.93 -49.12
CA LYS A 45 -6.85 -3.75 -48.52
C LYS A 45 -8.21 -3.58 -49.23
N HIS A 46 -8.27 -2.71 -50.24
CA HIS A 46 -9.50 -2.42 -50.98
C HIS A 46 -9.37 -2.65 -52.50
N SER A 47 -8.24 -3.15 -52.98
CA SER A 47 -8.11 -3.54 -54.39
C SER A 47 -8.69 -4.93 -54.59
N SER A 48 -9.55 -5.05 -55.60
CA SER A 48 -10.23 -6.26 -56.08
C SER A 48 -9.30 -7.40 -56.52
N ILE A 49 -7.98 -7.20 -56.46
CA ILE A 49 -6.95 -8.21 -56.73
C ILE A 49 -6.46 -8.88 -55.43
N SER A 50 -6.66 -8.27 -54.26
CA SER A 50 -6.26 -8.86 -52.96
C SER A 50 -7.26 -9.89 -52.44
N THR A 51 -8.47 -9.95 -52.97
CA THR A 51 -9.48 -10.99 -52.66
C THR A 51 -9.12 -12.35 -53.25
N GLN A 52 -8.32 -12.39 -54.32
CA GLN A 52 -7.96 -13.64 -55.02
C GLN A 52 -6.72 -14.32 -54.42
N HIS A 53 -5.93 -13.60 -53.61
CA HIS A 53 -4.83 -14.14 -52.80
C HIS A 53 -5.17 -14.15 -51.30
N GLN A 54 -6.37 -14.61 -50.93
CA GLN A 54 -6.72 -14.98 -49.55
C GLN A 54 -5.99 -16.26 -49.09
N VAL A 55 -4.66 -16.27 -49.19
CA VAL A 55 -3.80 -17.32 -48.61
C VAL A 55 -3.58 -17.08 -47.12
N PHE A 56 -3.76 -15.84 -46.65
CA PHE A 56 -3.78 -15.53 -45.23
C PHE A 56 -5.21 -15.55 -44.69
N GLN A 57 -5.61 -16.73 -44.23
CA GLN A 57 -6.75 -16.88 -43.33
C GLN A 57 -6.49 -15.99 -42.11
N GLU A 58 -7.34 -14.98 -41.89
CA GLU A 58 -7.25 -14.19 -40.67
C GLU A 58 -7.36 -15.16 -39.49
N PRO A 59 -6.43 -15.11 -38.52
CA PRO A 59 -6.46 -16.05 -37.41
C PRO A 59 -7.84 -15.97 -36.76
N PRO A 60 -8.46 -17.13 -36.44
CA PRO A 60 -9.81 -17.18 -35.91
C PRO A 60 -9.93 -16.20 -34.75
N GLN A 61 -11.00 -15.39 -34.76
CA GLN A 61 -11.21 -14.36 -33.74
C GLN A 61 -11.09 -15.01 -32.36
N ARG A 62 -10.03 -14.66 -31.64
CA ARG A 62 -9.76 -15.20 -30.32
C ARG A 62 -10.95 -14.82 -29.44
N PRO A 63 -11.56 -15.77 -28.71
CA PRO A 63 -12.69 -15.47 -27.84
C PRO A 63 -12.35 -14.29 -26.93
N PRO A 64 -13.33 -13.42 -26.62
CA PRO A 64 -13.08 -12.22 -25.83
C PRO A 64 -12.38 -12.62 -24.53
N PRO A 65 -11.32 -11.90 -24.13
CA PRO A 65 -10.59 -12.22 -22.92
C PRO A 65 -11.56 -12.32 -21.72
N VAL A 66 -11.40 -13.38 -20.92
CA VAL A 66 -12.23 -13.63 -19.71
C VAL A 66 -12.12 -12.47 -18.71
N LEU A 67 -11.03 -11.70 -18.78
CA LEU A 67 -10.77 -10.52 -17.95
C LEU A 67 -10.79 -9.23 -18.78
N PRO A 68 -11.29 -8.12 -18.20
CA PRO A 68 -11.23 -6.82 -18.86
C PRO A 68 -9.77 -6.41 -19.13
N VAL A 69 -9.53 -5.81 -20.29
CA VAL A 69 -8.18 -5.35 -20.69
C VAL A 69 -7.62 -4.33 -19.70
N SER A 70 -8.46 -3.37 -19.29
CA SER A 70 -8.16 -2.38 -18.28
C SER A 70 -9.44 -1.92 -17.62
N LEU A 71 -9.35 -1.54 -16.35
CA LEU A 71 -10.43 -0.88 -15.63
C LEU A 71 -10.19 0.65 -15.64
N PRO A 72 -11.26 1.46 -15.63
CA PRO A 72 -11.12 2.91 -15.57
C PRO A 72 -10.43 3.32 -14.26
N ILE A 73 -9.42 4.19 -14.36
CA ILE A 73 -8.76 4.78 -13.20
C ILE A 73 -9.57 6.00 -12.78
N PRO A 74 -9.97 6.10 -11.50
CA PRO A 74 -10.84 7.18 -11.05
C PRO A 74 -10.15 8.54 -11.18
N THR A 75 -10.93 9.55 -11.57
CA THR A 75 -10.50 10.94 -11.48
C THR A 75 -10.61 11.44 -10.03
N VAL A 76 -9.91 12.53 -9.70
CA VAL A 76 -10.00 13.14 -8.35
C VAL A 76 -11.44 13.58 -8.04
N ALA A 77 -12.18 14.06 -9.03
CA ALA A 77 -13.59 14.43 -8.88
C ALA A 77 -14.45 13.20 -8.55
N GLU A 78 -14.26 12.09 -9.28
CA GLU A 78 -14.96 10.83 -9.01
C GLU A 78 -14.62 10.28 -7.63
N ALA A 79 -13.35 10.31 -7.24
CA ALA A 79 -12.89 9.93 -5.90
C ALA A 79 -13.56 10.77 -4.82
N TRP A 80 -13.73 12.08 -5.04
CA TRP A 80 -14.43 12.95 -4.10
C TRP A 80 -15.91 12.61 -3.98
N THR A 81 -16.58 12.35 -5.11
CA THR A 81 -18.00 11.99 -5.14
C THR A 81 -18.29 10.61 -4.55
N SER A 82 -17.33 9.67 -4.59
CA SER A 82 -17.52 8.31 -4.08
C SER A 82 -17.38 8.20 -2.56
N MET A 83 -16.87 9.22 -1.87
CA MET A 83 -16.55 9.12 -0.45
C MET A 83 -17.79 9.05 0.46
N HIS A 84 -17.82 8.02 1.31
CA HIS A 84 -18.80 7.90 2.39
C HIS A 84 -18.55 8.94 3.51
N LYS A 85 -19.56 9.20 4.35
CA LYS A 85 -19.45 10.16 5.47
C LYS A 85 -18.27 9.84 6.40
N GLU A 86 -18.11 8.57 6.75
CA GLU A 86 -16.99 8.08 7.58
C GLU A 86 -15.62 8.25 6.91
N GLN A 87 -15.53 8.02 5.60
CA GLN A 87 -14.30 8.21 4.84
C GLN A 87 -13.92 9.69 4.75
N ARG A 88 -14.91 10.57 4.55
CA ARG A 88 -14.70 12.02 4.54
C ARG A 88 -14.25 12.52 5.91
N ALA A 89 -14.86 12.02 6.99
CA ALA A 89 -14.43 12.34 8.35
C ALA A 89 -12.99 11.87 8.59
N ARG A 90 -12.64 10.64 8.19
CA ARG A 90 -11.26 10.12 8.30
C ARG A 90 -10.26 10.93 7.49
N LEU A 91 -10.60 11.29 6.25
CA LEU A 91 -9.75 12.15 5.42
C LEU A 91 -9.53 13.51 6.09
N TYR A 92 -10.60 14.15 6.54
CA TYR A 92 -10.52 15.45 7.21
C TYR A 92 -9.64 15.39 8.47
N TRP A 93 -9.88 14.42 9.36
CA TRP A 93 -9.06 14.24 10.56
C TRP A 93 -7.60 13.93 10.23
N SER A 94 -7.33 13.14 9.18
CA SER A 94 -5.96 12.86 8.75
C SER A 94 -5.25 14.11 8.20
N LEU A 95 -5.95 14.97 7.46
CA LEU A 95 -5.41 16.24 6.96
C LEU A 95 -5.19 17.24 8.10
N CYS A 96 -6.10 17.29 9.07
CA CYS A 96 -5.91 18.09 10.29
C CYS A 96 -4.69 17.60 11.09
N HIS A 97 -4.53 16.29 11.26
CA HIS A 97 -3.37 15.72 11.94
C HIS A 97 -2.08 16.06 11.20
N LEU A 98 -2.06 15.95 9.85
CA LEU A 98 -0.92 16.33 9.04
C LEU A 98 -0.58 17.82 9.16
N ALA A 99 -1.59 18.70 9.18
CA ALA A 99 -1.38 20.13 9.39
C ALA A 99 -0.76 20.44 10.76
N ILE A 100 -1.24 19.77 11.82
CA ILE A 100 -0.65 19.88 13.17
C ILE A 100 0.79 19.36 13.18
N ALA A 101 1.06 18.24 12.51
CA ALA A 101 2.42 17.68 12.43
C ALA A 101 3.39 18.64 11.72
N VAL A 102 2.96 19.26 10.62
CA VAL A 102 3.74 20.30 9.92
C VAL A 102 3.98 21.51 10.82
N TYR A 103 2.96 21.96 11.56
CA TYR A 103 3.12 23.05 12.52
C TYR A 103 4.14 22.71 13.61
N ILE A 104 4.06 21.51 14.19
CA ILE A 104 5.01 21.02 15.20
C ILE A 104 6.43 20.97 14.62
N PHE A 105 6.59 20.49 13.39
CA PHE A 105 7.88 20.41 12.69
C PHE A 105 8.58 21.78 12.58
N PHE A 106 7.86 22.84 12.21
CA PHE A 106 8.43 24.19 12.15
C PHE A 106 8.66 24.83 13.52
N ARG A 107 7.97 24.36 14.57
CA ARG A 107 8.15 24.87 15.94
C ARG A 107 9.21 24.13 16.74
N SER A 108 9.61 22.93 16.32
CA SER A 108 10.44 22.03 17.11
C SER A 108 11.94 22.34 17.12
N HIS A 109 12.39 23.44 16.50
CA HIS A 109 13.82 23.80 16.42
C HIS A 109 14.48 24.10 17.77
N ALA A 110 13.70 24.30 18.83
CA ALA A 110 14.19 24.72 20.14
C ALA A 110 14.79 23.61 21.01
N SER A 111 14.46 22.33 20.76
CA SER A 111 14.92 21.19 21.57
C SER A 111 15.20 19.98 20.68
N LEU A 112 16.22 19.19 21.02
CA LEU A 112 16.58 18.01 20.24
C LEU A 112 15.50 16.93 20.38
N ALA A 113 14.95 16.73 21.58
CA ALA A 113 13.84 15.80 21.80
C ALA A 113 12.57 16.25 21.06
N ALA A 114 12.26 17.55 21.07
CA ALA A 114 11.12 18.11 20.35
C ALA A 114 11.28 17.94 18.82
N MET A 115 12.49 18.13 18.30
CA MET A 115 12.81 17.90 16.88
C MET A 115 12.68 16.42 16.49
N ALA A 116 13.14 15.50 17.35
CA ALA A 116 12.95 14.06 17.10
C ALA A 116 11.47 13.66 17.15
N LEU A 117 10.72 14.20 18.13
CA LEU A 117 9.28 13.98 18.24
C LEU A 117 8.53 14.50 17.02
N SER A 118 8.90 15.66 16.46
CA SER A 118 8.21 16.22 15.30
C SER A 118 8.33 15.35 14.05
N HIS A 119 9.49 14.76 13.79
CA HIS A 119 9.67 13.80 12.69
C HIS A 119 8.84 12.54 12.91
N LEU A 120 8.75 12.05 14.14
CA LEU A 120 7.94 10.89 14.49
C LEU A 120 6.44 11.16 14.30
N VAL A 121 5.93 12.30 14.77
CA VAL A 121 4.54 12.75 14.57
C VAL A 121 4.24 12.96 13.08
N PHE A 122 5.18 13.53 12.32
CA PHE A 122 5.02 13.69 10.88
C PHE A 122 4.89 12.36 10.14
N PHE A 123 5.69 11.36 10.51
CA PHE A 123 5.54 10.01 9.97
C PHE A 123 4.18 9.39 10.33
N ASP A 124 3.74 9.52 11.59
CA ASP A 124 2.44 9.01 12.04
C ASP A 124 1.29 9.65 11.24
N ALA A 125 1.27 10.99 11.16
CA ALA A 125 0.26 11.73 10.41
C ALA A 125 0.29 11.43 8.90
N GLY A 126 1.49 11.35 8.29
CA GLY A 126 1.66 11.01 6.88
C GLY A 126 1.18 9.60 6.57
N SER A 127 1.52 8.62 7.41
CA SER A 127 1.04 7.25 7.27
C SER A 127 -0.48 7.16 7.41
N ALA A 128 -1.07 7.95 8.31
CA ALA A 128 -2.51 8.03 8.50
C ALA A 128 -3.25 8.63 7.29
N ALA A 129 -2.68 9.67 6.67
CA ALA A 129 -3.21 10.27 5.45
C ALA A 129 -3.15 9.29 4.26
N VAL A 130 -2.06 8.54 4.11
CA VAL A 130 -1.94 7.48 3.09
C VAL A 130 -2.99 6.38 3.33
N CYS A 131 -3.19 5.95 4.57
CA CYS A 131 -4.22 4.96 4.91
C CYS A 131 -5.63 5.45 4.53
N ALA A 132 -5.95 6.72 4.79
CA ALA A 132 -7.22 7.33 4.39
C ALA A 132 -7.37 7.40 2.86
N ALA A 133 -6.31 7.79 2.14
CA ALA A 133 -6.30 7.84 0.68
C ALA A 133 -6.53 6.44 0.07
N VAL A 134 -5.83 5.42 0.58
CA VAL A 134 -5.98 4.02 0.13
C VAL A 134 -7.39 3.50 0.41
N ASP A 135 -7.98 3.86 1.55
CA ASP A 135 -9.35 3.47 1.87
C ASP A 135 -10.38 4.08 0.90
N ILE A 136 -10.19 5.33 0.48
CA ILE A 136 -11.03 6.00 -0.54
C ILE A 136 -10.82 5.36 -1.91
N LEU A 137 -9.56 5.11 -2.32
CA LEU A 137 -9.25 4.47 -3.59
C LEU A 137 -9.78 3.03 -3.65
N GLY A 138 -9.88 2.36 -2.50
CA GLY A 138 -10.50 1.04 -2.36
C GLY A 138 -11.98 0.97 -2.70
N ASN A 139 -12.68 2.11 -2.85
CA ASN A 139 -14.08 2.14 -3.32
C ASN A 139 -14.21 1.77 -4.81
N PHE A 140 -13.13 1.88 -5.57
CA PHE A 140 -13.15 1.62 -7.01
C PHE A 140 -12.73 0.19 -7.33
N GLU A 141 -13.41 -0.43 -8.29
CA GLU A 141 -13.11 -1.82 -8.70
C GLU A 141 -11.67 -1.99 -9.13
N VAL A 142 -11.06 -0.99 -9.79
CA VAL A 142 -9.66 -1.03 -10.26
C VAL A 142 -8.66 -1.28 -9.14
N TRP A 143 -9.02 -0.96 -7.88
CA TRP A 143 -8.15 -1.20 -6.74
C TRP A 143 -7.97 -2.69 -6.48
N ARG A 144 -9.08 -3.46 -6.43
CA ARG A 144 -9.09 -4.88 -6.03
C ARG A 144 -9.22 -5.87 -7.19
N ARG A 145 -9.88 -5.47 -8.28
CA ARG A 145 -10.24 -6.37 -9.39
C ARG A 145 -9.07 -6.49 -10.37
N SER A 146 -8.76 -7.74 -10.70
CA SER A 146 -7.75 -8.07 -11.72
C SER A 146 -8.17 -7.61 -13.12
N SER A 147 -7.22 -7.06 -13.86
CA SER A 147 -7.33 -6.73 -15.29
C SER A 147 -6.09 -7.21 -16.03
N ILE A 148 -6.11 -7.25 -17.36
CA ILE A 148 -4.92 -7.67 -18.14
C ILE A 148 -3.76 -6.69 -17.93
N ARG A 149 -4.05 -5.39 -17.83
CA ARG A 149 -3.04 -4.37 -17.52
C ARG A 149 -2.53 -4.44 -16.08
N HIS A 150 -3.41 -4.74 -15.13
CA HIS A 150 -3.09 -4.85 -13.71
C HIS A 150 -3.60 -6.20 -13.15
N PRO A 151 -2.80 -7.28 -13.25
CA PRO A 151 -3.24 -8.64 -12.89
C PRO A 151 -3.64 -8.80 -11.42
N PHE A 152 -3.07 -7.98 -10.52
CA PHE A 152 -3.33 -8.00 -9.08
C PHE A 152 -4.03 -6.72 -8.58
N GLY A 153 -4.69 -5.97 -9.47
CA GLY A 153 -5.24 -4.65 -9.14
C GLY A 153 -4.16 -3.60 -8.84
N LEU A 154 -4.56 -2.53 -8.17
CA LEU A 154 -3.67 -1.42 -7.78
C LEU A 154 -3.20 -1.51 -6.32
N GLU A 155 -3.53 -2.57 -5.58
CA GLU A 155 -3.11 -2.75 -4.18
C GLU A 155 -1.59 -2.74 -3.98
N ARG A 156 -0.79 -3.05 -5.01
CA ARG A 156 0.68 -2.90 -4.96
C ARG A 156 1.14 -1.45 -4.79
N ALA A 157 0.36 -0.47 -5.23
CA ALA A 157 0.68 0.94 -5.03
C ALA A 157 0.72 1.30 -3.53
N GLU A 158 -0.12 0.67 -2.71
CA GLU A 158 -0.09 0.84 -1.24
C GLU A 158 1.26 0.38 -0.65
N VAL A 159 1.77 -0.76 -1.13
CA VAL A 159 3.08 -1.29 -0.70
C VAL A 159 4.19 -0.33 -1.11
N LEU A 160 4.14 0.23 -2.32
CA LEU A 160 5.12 1.19 -2.81
C LEU A 160 5.13 2.50 -2.01
N VAL A 161 3.94 3.06 -1.74
CA VAL A 161 3.83 4.29 -0.94
C VAL A 161 4.29 4.06 0.49
N GLY A 162 3.94 2.92 1.09
CA GLY A 162 4.47 2.57 2.41
C GLY A 162 5.99 2.41 2.38
N PHE A 163 6.57 1.78 1.34
CA PHE A 163 8.02 1.66 1.20
C PHE A 163 8.67 3.05 1.14
N ALA A 164 8.11 3.98 0.38
CA ALA A 164 8.58 5.37 0.34
C ALA A 164 8.52 6.05 1.72
N LEU A 165 7.44 5.86 2.48
CA LEU A 165 7.34 6.34 3.87
C LEU A 165 8.41 5.71 4.77
N SER A 166 8.73 4.42 4.60
CA SER A 166 9.76 3.73 5.39
C SER A 166 11.16 4.30 5.15
N ILE A 167 11.45 4.71 3.91
CA ILE A 167 12.70 5.37 3.55
C ILE A 167 12.75 6.76 4.20
N PHE A 168 11.65 7.53 4.16
CA PHE A 168 11.57 8.80 4.88
C PHE A 168 11.85 8.63 6.38
N LEU A 169 11.26 7.61 7.01
CA LEU A 169 11.50 7.30 8.42
C LEU A 169 12.96 6.93 8.71
N LEU A 170 13.58 6.13 7.85
CA LEU A 170 14.97 5.71 7.98
C LEU A 170 15.93 6.90 7.85
N PHE A 171 15.73 7.77 6.86
CA PHE A 171 16.51 8.99 6.70
C PHE A 171 16.28 9.98 7.84
N GLY A 172 15.03 10.14 8.31
CA GLY A 172 14.74 10.97 9.48
C GLY A 172 15.44 10.47 10.75
N GLY A 173 15.41 9.16 10.98
CA GLY A 173 16.16 8.55 12.09
C GLY A 173 17.68 8.74 11.94
N PHE A 174 18.22 8.52 10.74
CA PHE A 174 19.64 8.69 10.45
C PHE A 174 20.12 10.14 10.63
N ASP A 175 19.35 11.12 10.14
CA ASP A 175 19.66 12.55 10.30
C ASP A 175 19.74 12.93 11.77
N LEU A 176 18.76 12.49 12.57
CA LEU A 176 18.75 12.70 14.01
C LEU A 176 19.94 12.02 14.70
N VAL A 177 20.26 10.77 14.37
CA VAL A 177 21.45 10.07 14.91
C VAL A 177 22.73 10.84 14.57
N SER A 178 22.86 11.32 13.33
CA SER A 178 24.03 12.10 12.89
C SER A 178 24.17 13.40 13.66
N HIS A 179 23.09 14.15 13.85
CA HIS A 179 23.06 15.37 14.67
C HIS A 179 23.46 15.09 16.13
N ASN A 180 22.93 14.02 16.73
CA ASN A 180 23.30 13.63 18.10
C ASN A 180 24.79 13.26 18.20
N LEU A 181 25.32 12.49 17.25
CA LEU A 181 26.74 12.11 17.24
C LEU A 181 27.64 13.33 17.08
N LYS A 182 27.27 14.27 16.21
CA LYS A 182 27.99 15.53 16.04
C LYS A 182 28.09 16.31 17.36
N HIS A 183 26.98 16.51 18.06
CA HIS A 183 26.99 17.19 19.36
C HIS A 183 27.79 16.44 20.43
N PHE A 184 27.77 15.11 20.40
CA PHE A 184 28.59 14.30 21.31
C PHE A 184 30.09 14.46 21.03
N LEU A 185 30.49 14.44 19.75
CA LEU A 185 31.88 14.66 19.34
C LEU A 185 32.35 16.09 19.60
N GLU A 186 31.51 17.09 19.37
CA GLU A 186 31.79 18.49 19.73
C GLU A 186 32.02 18.63 21.24
N SER A 187 31.23 17.95 22.06
CA SER A 187 31.39 17.92 23.52
C SER A 187 32.68 17.23 23.98
N LEU A 188 33.25 16.31 23.20
CA LEU A 188 34.52 15.64 23.50
C LEU A 188 35.73 16.43 22.96
N GLY A 189 35.54 17.20 21.89
CA GLY A 189 36.61 17.85 21.13
C GLY A 189 36.98 19.27 21.55
N HIS A 190 36.20 19.96 22.39
CA HIS A 190 36.42 21.39 22.70
C HIS A 190 36.67 21.69 24.18
N HIS A 191 37.94 21.57 24.59
CA HIS A 191 38.62 22.71 25.17
C HIS A 191 39.22 23.51 23.99
N MET A 192 38.85 24.78 23.83
CA MET A 192 39.36 25.74 22.84
C MET A 192 38.59 25.82 21.50
N GLY A 193 37.72 26.83 21.37
CA GLY A 193 37.09 27.20 20.10
C GLY A 193 35.73 27.86 20.26
N ARG A 194 35.75 29.16 20.52
CA ARG A 194 34.62 30.05 20.76
C ARG A 194 33.60 30.04 19.62
N HIS A 195 32.38 29.56 19.88
CA HIS A 195 31.07 30.07 19.44
C HIS A 195 29.99 29.17 20.07
N GLU A 196 29.67 29.38 21.35
CA GLU A 196 28.39 28.91 21.88
C GLU A 196 27.30 29.63 21.08
N HIS A 197 26.56 28.88 20.28
CA HIS A 197 25.26 29.34 19.86
C HIS A 197 24.46 29.57 21.14
N VAL A 198 24.25 30.85 21.46
CA VAL A 198 23.30 31.30 22.48
C VAL A 198 22.02 30.53 22.21
N HIS A 199 21.73 29.54 23.06
CA HIS A 199 20.42 28.94 23.12
C HIS A 199 19.51 30.06 23.58
N ASP A 200 18.87 30.73 22.63
CA ASP A 200 17.76 31.62 22.90
C ASP A 200 16.80 30.82 23.78
N HIS A 201 16.69 31.21 25.04
CA HIS A 201 15.87 30.51 26.02
C HIS A 201 14.42 30.63 25.57
N VAL A 202 13.99 29.69 24.73
CA VAL A 202 12.60 29.62 24.29
C VAL A 202 11.77 29.39 25.54
N ALA A 203 10.71 30.19 25.67
CA ALA A 203 9.78 30.10 26.79
C ALA A 203 9.36 28.63 26.99
N PRO A 204 9.46 28.07 28.21
CA PRO A 204 9.14 26.67 28.50
C PRO A 204 7.79 26.22 27.92
N GLY A 205 6.82 27.15 27.86
CA GLY A 205 5.50 26.91 27.29
C GLY A 205 5.46 26.52 25.80
N SER A 206 6.50 26.81 25.00
CA SER A 206 6.53 26.38 23.58
C SER A 206 6.72 24.87 23.43
N ILE A 207 7.50 24.26 24.33
CA ILE A 207 7.77 22.82 24.32
C ILE A 207 6.55 22.07 24.86
N ASP A 208 5.92 22.60 25.91
CA ASP A 208 4.66 22.08 26.43
C ASP A 208 3.53 22.11 25.39
N LEU A 209 3.45 23.19 24.60
CA LEU A 209 2.51 23.27 23.49
C LEU A 209 2.78 22.20 22.42
N VAL A 210 4.04 21.96 22.07
CA VAL A 210 4.42 20.91 21.11
C VAL A 210 4.02 19.52 21.64
N ALA A 211 4.32 19.23 22.90
CA ALA A 211 3.97 17.96 23.53
C ALA A 211 2.43 17.79 23.64
N ALA A 212 1.71 18.81 24.08
CA ALA A 212 0.25 18.77 24.19
C ALA A 212 -0.43 18.58 22.83
N LEU A 213 0.05 19.27 21.78
CA LEU A 213 -0.45 19.10 20.42
C LEU A 213 -0.14 17.70 19.86
N ALA A 214 1.05 17.16 20.13
CA ALA A 214 1.42 15.79 19.75
C ALA A 214 0.50 14.77 20.43
N ILE A 215 0.30 14.86 21.75
CA ILE A 215 -0.61 13.97 22.49
C ILE A 215 -2.04 14.07 21.93
N GLY A 216 -2.58 15.29 21.84
CA GLY A 216 -3.95 15.51 21.38
C GLY A 216 -4.18 14.99 19.97
N SER A 217 -3.29 15.31 19.04
CA SER A 217 -3.41 14.89 17.64
C SER A 217 -3.22 13.38 17.47
N THR A 218 -2.26 12.75 18.16
CA THR A 218 -2.07 11.31 18.13
C THR A 218 -3.23 10.55 18.78
N LEU A 219 -3.81 11.04 19.88
CA LEU A 219 -5.01 10.41 20.49
C LEU A 219 -6.23 10.50 19.57
N ILE A 220 -6.48 11.67 18.96
CA ILE A 220 -7.57 11.84 18.00
C ILE A 220 -7.35 10.94 16.77
N SER A 221 -6.12 10.84 16.27
CA SER A 221 -5.73 9.94 15.19
C SER A 221 -5.99 8.49 15.55
N ALA A 222 -5.58 8.08 16.75
CA ALA A 222 -5.70 6.72 17.23
C ALA A 222 -7.17 6.30 17.42
N TYR A 223 -7.97 7.09 18.14
CA TYR A 223 -9.40 6.78 18.36
C TYR A 223 -10.26 7.03 17.11
N GLY A 224 -9.97 8.08 16.34
CA GLY A 224 -10.81 8.54 15.24
C GLY A 224 -10.53 7.85 13.90
N LEU A 225 -9.28 7.49 13.60
CA LEU A 225 -8.91 6.95 12.28
C LEU A 225 -8.89 5.43 12.22
N LYS A 226 -8.92 4.73 13.37
CA LYS A 226 -8.84 3.26 13.46
C LYS A 226 -7.68 2.65 12.63
N ASN A 227 -6.60 3.42 12.42
CA ASN A 227 -5.48 3.04 11.55
C ASN A 227 -4.58 1.95 12.14
N HIS A 228 -4.80 1.59 13.41
CA HIS A 228 -4.05 0.55 14.13
C HIS A 228 -4.01 -0.78 13.41
N ALA A 229 -5.11 -1.22 12.80
CA ALA A 229 -5.19 -2.54 12.17
C ALA A 229 -4.31 -2.64 10.91
N ARG A 230 -4.25 -1.59 10.09
CA ARG A 230 -3.50 -1.61 8.82
C ARG A 230 -2.00 -1.50 9.07
N ILE A 231 -1.59 -0.59 9.96
CA ILE A 231 -0.18 -0.40 10.31
C ILE A 231 0.34 -1.56 11.18
N ALA A 232 -0.46 -2.11 12.11
CA ALA A 232 -0.07 -3.31 12.85
C ALA A 232 0.09 -4.54 11.92
N LYS A 233 -0.76 -4.67 10.89
CA LYS A 233 -0.64 -5.72 9.87
C LYS A 233 0.66 -5.61 9.07
N VAL A 234 1.11 -4.38 8.78
CA VAL A 234 2.40 -4.11 8.13
C VAL A 234 3.57 -4.46 9.05
N MET A 235 3.47 -4.07 10.33
CA MET A 235 4.57 -4.16 11.28
C MET A 235 4.83 -5.59 11.81
N ARG A 236 3.79 -6.46 11.85
CA ARG A 236 3.85 -7.82 12.41
C ARG A 236 4.65 -7.88 13.73
N VAL A 237 4.50 -6.86 14.59
CA VAL A 237 5.22 -6.79 15.87
C VAL A 237 4.40 -7.52 16.92
N SER A 238 4.72 -8.78 17.16
CA SER A 238 3.98 -9.64 18.11
C SER A 238 4.04 -9.15 19.56
N TYR A 239 5.10 -8.45 19.96
CA TYR A 239 5.28 -7.99 21.34
C TYR A 239 4.30 -6.88 21.76
N LEU A 240 3.82 -6.06 20.81
CA LEU A 240 2.85 -4.99 21.08
C LEU A 240 1.40 -5.45 20.91
N ALA A 241 1.18 -6.70 20.48
CA ALA A 241 -0.16 -7.26 20.31
C ALA A 241 -0.90 -7.50 21.65
N ALA A 242 -0.16 -7.55 22.77
CA ALA A 242 -0.73 -7.70 24.11
C ALA A 242 -1.23 -6.36 24.71
N LEU A 243 -0.91 -5.23 24.09
CA LEU A 243 -1.39 -3.92 24.52
C LEU A 243 -2.79 -3.64 23.96
N PRO A 244 -3.56 -2.71 24.55
CA PRO A 244 -4.83 -2.27 23.98
C PRO A 244 -4.68 -1.91 22.51
N SER A 245 -5.71 -2.16 21.70
CA SER A 245 -5.71 -2.02 20.23
C SER A 245 -5.23 -0.66 19.70
N VAL A 246 -5.26 0.37 20.54
CA VAL A 246 -4.80 1.74 20.25
C VAL A 246 -3.26 1.85 20.34
N LEU A 247 -2.62 1.09 21.23
CA LEU A 247 -1.17 1.06 21.47
C LEU A 247 -0.45 -0.09 20.74
N SER A 248 -1.20 -0.97 20.08
CA SER A 248 -0.61 -2.04 19.27
C SER A 248 0.12 -1.52 18.04
N ASN A 249 -0.13 -0.26 17.64
CA ASN A 249 0.68 0.43 16.65
C ASN A 249 1.94 1.02 17.34
N PRO A 250 3.15 0.56 16.98
CA PRO A 250 4.40 1.05 17.57
C PRO A 250 4.58 2.56 17.46
N PHE A 251 4.09 3.19 16.39
CA PHE A 251 4.27 4.62 16.16
C PHE A 251 3.41 5.48 17.10
N HIS A 252 2.14 5.10 17.34
CA HIS A 252 1.31 5.80 18.32
C HIS A 252 1.83 5.60 19.74
N PHE A 253 2.26 4.37 20.09
CA PHE A 253 2.87 4.12 21.40
C PHE A 253 4.11 4.99 21.61
N LEU A 254 5.04 5.00 20.64
CA LEU A 254 6.28 5.77 20.72
C LEU A 254 6.00 7.27 20.84
N THR A 255 5.05 7.77 20.04
CA THR A 255 4.67 9.19 20.04
C THR A 255 4.02 9.60 21.35
N LEU A 256 3.05 8.84 21.87
CA LEU A 256 2.37 9.14 23.14
C LEU A 256 3.32 9.03 24.34
N PHE A 257 4.20 8.02 24.35
CA PHE A 257 5.17 7.83 25.42
C PHE A 257 6.17 8.99 25.49
N PHE A 258 6.81 9.35 24.36
CA PHE A 258 7.81 10.41 24.37
C PHE A 258 7.22 11.81 24.47
N SER A 259 6.04 12.07 23.89
CA SER A 259 5.37 13.35 24.11
C SER A 259 4.96 13.55 25.57
N SER A 260 4.51 12.49 26.27
CA SER A 260 4.24 12.55 27.71
C SER A 260 5.52 12.81 28.51
N LEU A 261 6.64 12.17 28.15
CA LEU A 261 7.93 12.39 28.79
C LEU A 261 8.45 13.82 28.54
N ILE A 262 8.22 14.37 27.34
CA ILE A 262 8.57 15.76 27.00
C ILE A 262 7.70 16.78 27.73
N ALA A 263 6.42 16.48 27.98
CA ALA A 263 5.56 17.35 28.81
C ALA A 263 5.99 17.40 30.29
N LEU A 264 6.73 16.38 30.78
CA LEU A 264 7.22 16.32 32.15
C LEU A 264 8.60 16.98 32.32
N LEU A 265 9.33 17.20 31.23
CA LEU A 265 10.69 17.76 31.22
C LEU A 265 10.79 19.14 31.92
N PRO A 266 9.84 20.09 31.73
CA PRO A 266 9.93 21.40 32.38
C PRO A 266 9.76 21.38 33.90
N LEU A 267 9.30 20.26 34.49
CA LEU A 267 9.17 20.10 35.94
C LEU A 267 10.49 19.65 36.61
N LEU A 268 11.53 19.37 35.81
CA LEU A 268 12.83 18.88 36.28
C LEU A 268 13.87 20.00 36.39
N SER A 269 14.98 19.70 37.06
CA SER A 269 16.11 20.65 37.16
C SER A 269 16.77 20.88 35.80
N ILE A 270 17.37 22.05 35.59
CA ILE A 270 17.98 22.48 34.31
C ILE A 270 19.04 21.49 33.81
N SER A 271 19.85 20.91 34.72
CA SER A 271 20.87 19.93 34.36
C SER A 271 20.27 18.59 33.93
N LEU A 272 19.24 18.11 34.64
CA LEU A 272 18.51 16.89 34.29
C LEU A 272 17.77 17.06 32.97
N TYR A 273 17.18 18.23 32.72
CA TYR A 273 16.51 18.58 31.47
C TYR A 273 17.45 18.42 30.26
N ALA A 274 18.63 19.04 30.29
CA ALA A 274 19.56 19.01 29.15
C ALA A 274 20.15 17.61 28.89
N TRP A 275 20.31 16.80 29.93
CA TRP A 275 20.74 15.41 29.77
C TRP A 275 19.62 14.52 29.22
N LEU A 276 18.40 14.67 29.76
CA LEU A 276 17.24 13.88 29.38
C LEU A 276 16.75 14.23 27.96
N ASP A 277 16.80 15.50 27.53
CA ASP A 277 16.48 15.92 26.16
C ASP A 277 17.35 15.17 25.12
N ARG A 278 18.66 15.09 25.38
CA ARG A 278 19.60 14.34 24.53
C ARG A 278 19.34 12.84 24.56
N LEU A 279 19.08 12.27 25.74
CA LEU A 279 18.75 10.85 25.85
C LEU A 279 17.46 10.51 25.08
N ILE A 280 16.41 11.31 25.24
CA ILE A 280 15.13 11.12 24.56
C ILE A 280 15.33 11.21 23.05
N CYS A 281 16.07 12.21 22.57
CA CYS A 281 16.39 12.33 21.15
C CYS A 281 17.14 11.10 20.61
N ALA A 282 18.16 10.62 21.34
CA ALA A 282 18.90 9.41 20.99
C ALA A 282 18.00 8.16 20.94
N VAL A 283 17.10 7.98 21.91
CA VAL A 283 16.18 6.83 21.91
C VAL A 283 15.16 6.92 20.78
N ILE A 284 14.56 8.11 20.53
CA ILE A 284 13.62 8.30 19.42
C ILE A 284 14.30 8.02 18.09
N SER A 285 15.49 8.56 17.86
CA SER A 285 16.22 8.41 16.59
C SER A 285 16.61 6.95 16.31
N LEU A 286 17.09 6.22 17.31
CA LEU A 286 17.37 4.78 17.20
C LEU A 286 16.10 3.97 16.95
N ALA A 287 14.99 4.31 17.63
CA ALA A 287 13.71 3.66 17.42
C ALA A 287 13.17 3.92 16.00
N MET A 288 13.21 5.16 15.50
CA MET A 288 12.83 5.52 14.14
C MET A 288 13.69 4.80 13.10
N PHE A 289 15.01 4.79 13.27
CA PHE A 289 15.93 4.09 12.36
C PHE A 289 15.66 2.58 12.33
N GLY A 290 15.54 1.94 13.50
CA GLY A 290 15.29 0.50 13.61
C GLY A 290 13.92 0.09 13.07
N LEU A 291 12.86 0.86 13.38
CA LEU A 291 11.53 0.60 12.83
C LEU A 291 11.49 0.87 11.32
N GLY A 292 12.09 1.96 10.85
CA GLY A 292 12.21 2.29 9.43
C GLY A 292 12.92 1.20 8.64
N PHE A 293 14.05 0.70 9.15
CA PHE A 293 14.78 -0.41 8.55
C PHE A 293 13.95 -1.70 8.46
N ARG A 294 13.27 -2.05 9.56
CA ARG A 294 12.39 -3.23 9.60
C ARG A 294 11.25 -3.13 8.59
N VAL A 295 10.59 -1.97 8.50
CA VAL A 295 9.51 -1.73 7.52
C VAL A 295 10.06 -1.77 6.09
N ALA A 296 11.20 -1.11 5.85
CA ALA A 296 11.83 -1.06 4.54
C ALA A 296 12.18 -2.47 4.01
N ILE A 297 12.71 -3.35 4.86
CA ILE A 297 12.95 -4.75 4.47
C ILE A 297 11.64 -5.48 4.20
N ALA A 298 10.66 -5.38 5.11
CA ALA A 298 9.39 -6.09 4.96
C ALA A 298 8.66 -5.70 3.67
N GLN A 299 8.61 -4.41 3.37
CA GLN A 299 7.97 -3.92 2.15
C GLN A 299 8.84 -4.09 0.91
N GLY A 300 10.17 -3.95 1.04
CA GLY A 300 11.13 -4.23 -0.02
C GLY A 300 11.04 -5.68 -0.51
N LEU A 301 10.93 -6.65 0.39
CA LEU A 301 10.72 -8.06 0.05
C LEU A 301 9.40 -8.29 -0.69
N MET A 302 8.31 -7.62 -0.27
CA MET A 302 7.04 -7.67 -1.00
C MET A 302 7.18 -7.10 -2.41
N LEU A 303 7.90 -5.99 -2.59
CA LEU A 303 8.17 -5.40 -3.91
C LEU A 303 9.06 -6.29 -4.77
N LEU A 304 10.02 -7.00 -4.16
CA LEU A 304 10.93 -7.94 -4.81
C LEU A 304 10.29 -9.29 -5.17
N MET A 305 8.97 -9.44 -4.95
CA MET A 305 8.27 -10.72 -5.14
C MET A 305 8.91 -11.84 -4.31
N SER A 306 9.15 -11.58 -3.03
CA SER A 306 9.63 -12.56 -2.07
C SER A 306 8.67 -12.71 -0.90
N TYR A 307 8.74 -13.84 -0.20
CA TYR A 307 7.96 -14.08 1.00
C TYR A 307 8.76 -13.73 2.26
N GLY A 308 8.42 -12.60 2.89
CA GLY A 308 8.98 -12.13 4.17
C GLY A 308 8.06 -12.36 5.38
N GLY A 309 7.16 -13.37 5.33
CA GLY A 309 6.16 -13.65 6.36
C GLY A 309 6.71 -14.23 7.66
N SER A 310 5.82 -14.63 8.58
CA SER A 310 6.22 -15.29 9.83
C SER A 310 7.05 -16.55 9.51
N ASN A 311 8.22 -16.67 10.13
CA ASN A 311 9.26 -17.67 9.84
C ASN A 311 9.96 -17.56 8.47
N GLY A 312 9.59 -16.59 7.63
CA GLY A 312 10.27 -16.23 6.38
C GLY A 312 10.66 -17.44 5.54
N HIS A 313 11.95 -17.52 5.22
CA HIS A 313 12.51 -18.62 4.43
C HIS A 313 12.38 -19.98 5.14
N SER A 314 12.54 -20.05 6.46
CA SER A 314 12.43 -21.32 7.21
C SER A 314 11.03 -21.93 7.16
N GLY A 315 9.99 -21.08 7.18
CA GLY A 315 8.60 -21.51 6.98
C GLY A 315 8.41 -22.14 5.61
N VAL A 316 8.88 -21.46 4.56
CA VAL A 316 8.80 -21.97 3.18
C VAL A 316 9.58 -23.28 3.03
N SER A 317 10.82 -23.35 3.55
CA SER A 317 11.63 -24.57 3.51
C SER A 317 10.97 -25.75 4.23
N SER A 318 10.28 -25.50 5.35
CA SER A 318 9.55 -26.55 6.07
C SER A 318 8.39 -27.12 5.26
N VAL A 319 7.64 -26.24 4.57
CA VAL A 319 6.54 -26.62 3.68
C VAL A 319 7.07 -27.39 2.48
N LEU A 320 8.17 -26.93 1.88
CA LEU A 320 8.80 -27.64 0.75
C LEU A 320 9.24 -29.05 1.12
N ARG A 321 9.85 -29.21 2.30
CA ARG A 321 10.26 -30.52 2.80
C ARG A 321 9.07 -31.46 3.06
N GLU A 322 7.96 -30.91 3.53
CA GLU A 322 6.72 -31.69 3.75
C GLU A 322 6.08 -32.08 2.40
N ILE A 323 6.11 -31.21 1.39
CA ILE A 323 5.68 -31.52 0.02
C ILE A 323 6.55 -32.63 -0.60
N GLU A 324 7.88 -32.55 -0.46
CA GLU A 324 8.81 -33.57 -0.96
C GLU A 324 8.65 -34.93 -0.26
N SER A 325 8.09 -34.95 0.96
CA SER A 325 7.87 -36.20 1.71
C SER A 325 6.63 -36.99 1.28
N GLU A 326 5.78 -36.42 0.42
CA GLU A 326 4.58 -37.09 -0.08
C GLU A 326 4.94 -38.20 -1.08
N SER A 327 4.46 -39.42 -0.83
CA SER A 327 4.78 -40.59 -1.65
C SER A 327 4.33 -40.51 -3.11
N ALA A 328 3.37 -39.64 -3.43
CA ALA A 328 2.89 -39.40 -4.79
C ALA A 328 3.81 -38.48 -5.60
N ILE A 329 4.73 -37.76 -4.95
CA ILE A 329 5.66 -36.82 -5.58
C ILE A 329 6.99 -37.53 -5.78
N ALA A 330 7.42 -37.64 -7.04
CA ALA A 330 8.74 -38.16 -7.37
C ALA A 330 9.82 -37.09 -7.18
N ARG A 331 9.53 -35.85 -7.59
CA ARG A 331 10.47 -34.74 -7.52
C ARG A 331 9.76 -33.38 -7.45
N LEU A 332 10.32 -32.46 -6.67
CA LEU A 332 9.98 -31.04 -6.72
C LEU A 332 10.86 -30.36 -7.79
N GLU A 333 10.25 -29.85 -8.86
CA GLU A 333 10.99 -29.21 -9.97
C GLU A 333 11.25 -27.73 -9.70
N GLU A 334 10.20 -27.01 -9.31
CA GLU A 334 10.26 -25.57 -9.09
C GLU A 334 9.26 -25.18 -8.01
N ALA A 335 9.63 -24.24 -7.14
CA ALA A 335 8.73 -23.69 -6.17
C ALA A 335 9.04 -22.21 -5.90
N GLN A 336 8.03 -21.37 -6.08
CA GLN A 336 8.13 -19.93 -5.94
C GLN A 336 7.03 -19.44 -5.00
N PHE A 337 7.43 -18.72 -3.95
CA PHE A 337 6.51 -18.17 -2.95
C PHE A 337 6.77 -16.68 -2.80
N TRP A 338 5.72 -15.89 -2.90
CA TRP A 338 5.84 -14.45 -2.72
C TRP A 338 4.57 -13.82 -2.19
N GLN A 339 4.73 -12.65 -1.56
CA GLN A 339 3.62 -11.84 -1.12
C GLN A 339 3.35 -10.73 -2.13
N VAL A 340 2.14 -10.69 -2.70
CA VAL A 340 1.73 -9.74 -3.74
C VAL A 340 1.35 -8.40 -3.12
N ASN A 341 0.55 -8.43 -2.06
CA ASN A 341 0.10 -7.28 -1.29
C ASN A 341 -0.22 -7.74 0.16
N TYR A 342 -0.73 -6.85 1.00
CA TYR A 342 -1.01 -7.18 2.41
C TYR A 342 -2.08 -8.26 2.62
N GLY A 343 -2.94 -8.51 1.63
CA GLY A 343 -4.02 -9.48 1.71
C GLY A 343 -3.82 -10.75 0.88
N LEU A 344 -2.82 -10.78 -0.01
CA LEU A 344 -2.64 -11.85 -0.99
C LEU A 344 -1.18 -12.34 -1.05
N CYS A 345 -1.02 -13.65 -0.86
CA CYS A 345 0.20 -14.40 -1.11
C CYS A 345 -0.03 -15.38 -2.26
N MET A 346 1.03 -15.66 -3.02
CA MET A 346 1.03 -16.59 -4.13
C MET A 346 2.03 -17.71 -3.86
N ALA A 347 1.65 -18.93 -4.21
CA ALA A 347 2.54 -20.07 -4.25
C ALA A 347 2.41 -20.77 -5.61
N ASN A 348 3.48 -20.80 -6.38
CA ASN A 348 3.56 -21.54 -7.61
C ASN A 348 4.50 -22.73 -7.40
N VAL A 349 3.97 -23.93 -7.56
CA VAL A 349 4.69 -25.16 -7.30
C VAL A 349 4.58 -26.06 -8.53
N ARG A 350 5.71 -26.60 -8.98
CA ARG A 350 5.80 -27.59 -10.06
C ARG A 350 6.41 -28.87 -9.50
N VAL A 351 5.67 -29.97 -9.64
CA VAL A 351 6.07 -31.29 -9.15
C VAL A 351 6.00 -32.32 -10.28
N SER A 352 6.95 -33.25 -10.27
CA SER A 352 6.90 -34.47 -11.05
C SER A 352 6.22 -35.56 -10.21
N VAL A 353 5.18 -36.18 -10.76
CA VAL A 353 4.40 -37.25 -10.11
C VAL A 353 4.67 -38.59 -10.79
N GLY A 354 4.52 -39.69 -10.05
CA GLY A 354 4.70 -41.04 -10.59
C GLY A 354 3.77 -41.33 -11.79
N LYS A 355 4.25 -42.12 -12.76
CA LYS A 355 3.54 -42.42 -14.02
C LYS A 355 2.16 -43.04 -13.84
N ASP A 356 1.91 -43.70 -12.71
CA ASP A 356 0.68 -44.46 -12.43
C ASP A 356 -0.29 -43.72 -11.47
N CYS A 357 -0.22 -42.38 -11.39
CA CYS A 357 -1.13 -41.62 -10.53
C CYS A 357 -2.49 -41.37 -11.21
N ASP A 358 -3.56 -41.90 -10.60
CA ASP A 358 -4.94 -41.60 -10.98
C ASP A 358 -5.30 -40.12 -10.80
N GLU A 359 -6.20 -39.59 -11.64
CA GLU A 359 -6.75 -38.22 -11.54
C GLU A 359 -7.36 -37.91 -10.15
N THR A 360 -7.96 -38.90 -9.49
CA THR A 360 -8.48 -38.76 -8.13
C THR A 360 -7.36 -38.53 -7.11
N THR A 361 -6.21 -39.16 -7.30
CA THR A 361 -5.03 -38.99 -6.44
C THR A 361 -4.40 -37.62 -6.67
N LEU A 362 -4.30 -37.19 -7.93
CA LEU A 362 -3.81 -35.86 -8.31
C LEU A 362 -4.69 -34.72 -7.74
N SER A 363 -6.01 -34.86 -7.81
CA SER A 363 -6.92 -33.87 -7.24
C SER A 363 -6.81 -33.77 -5.71
N ARG A 364 -6.69 -34.92 -5.02
CA ARG A 364 -6.44 -34.97 -3.56
C ARG A 364 -5.11 -34.34 -3.19
N LEU A 365 -4.05 -34.64 -3.94
CA LEU A 365 -2.73 -34.06 -3.75
C LEU A 365 -2.76 -32.53 -3.89
N ARG A 366 -3.45 -32.01 -4.91
CA ARG A 366 -3.62 -30.57 -5.11
C ARG A 366 -4.32 -29.90 -3.93
N HIS A 367 -5.40 -30.50 -3.44
CA HIS A 367 -6.12 -29.96 -2.29
C HIS A 367 -5.27 -30.00 -1.01
N ARG A 368 -4.55 -31.10 -0.79
CA ARG A 368 -3.67 -31.29 0.37
C ARG A 368 -2.52 -30.29 0.40
N ILE A 369 -1.82 -30.09 -0.71
CA ILE A 369 -0.74 -29.10 -0.81
C ILE A 369 -1.27 -27.68 -0.61
N SER A 370 -2.42 -27.35 -1.21
CA SER A 370 -3.04 -26.03 -1.03
C SER A 370 -3.39 -25.77 0.44
N SER A 371 -3.99 -26.77 1.10
CA SER A 371 -4.31 -26.71 2.54
C SER A 371 -3.05 -26.63 3.41
N LEU A 372 -2.00 -27.38 3.08
CA LEU A 372 -0.73 -27.35 3.80
C LEU A 372 -0.10 -25.95 3.77
N ILE A 373 0.01 -25.35 2.58
CA ILE A 373 0.54 -24.00 2.40
C ILE A 373 -0.29 -22.99 3.20
N GLN A 374 -1.62 -23.07 3.10
CA GLN A 374 -2.52 -22.15 3.79
C GLN A 374 -2.46 -22.30 5.33
N ASN A 375 -2.32 -23.52 5.85
CA ASN A 375 -2.26 -23.78 7.28
C ASN A 375 -0.90 -23.43 7.90
N ARG A 376 0.20 -23.63 7.15
CA ARG A 376 1.57 -23.41 7.65
C ARG A 376 2.05 -21.98 7.45
N LEU A 377 1.75 -21.39 6.30
CA LEU A 377 2.21 -20.04 5.94
C LEU A 377 1.11 -18.99 6.06
N GLY A 378 -0.16 -19.40 6.21
CA GLY A 378 -1.23 -18.49 6.58
C GLY A 378 -1.19 -18.11 8.06
N GLU A 379 -1.79 -16.98 8.39
CA GLU A 379 -2.09 -16.65 9.79
C GLU A 379 -3.25 -17.59 10.20
N GLY A 380 -2.96 -18.55 11.09
CA GLY A 380 -3.84 -19.68 11.40
C GLY A 380 -5.32 -19.33 11.62
N TYR A 381 -6.19 -20.28 11.29
CA TYR A 381 -7.65 -20.14 11.39
C TYR A 381 -8.06 -19.61 12.78
N GLY A 382 -8.71 -18.45 12.84
CA GLY A 382 -9.19 -17.84 14.08
C GLY A 382 -8.34 -16.71 14.68
N MET A 383 -7.13 -16.43 14.17
CA MET A 383 -6.29 -15.31 14.67
C MET A 383 -6.57 -13.94 14.00
N GLY A 384 -7.69 -13.79 13.27
CA GLY A 384 -8.07 -12.53 12.63
C GLY A 384 -7.21 -12.12 11.43
N GLY A 385 -6.27 -12.97 11.01
CA GLY A 385 -5.40 -12.74 9.87
C GLY A 385 -6.06 -13.05 8.53
N ASN A 386 -6.44 -12.02 7.78
CA ASN A 386 -7.03 -12.16 6.44
C ASN A 386 -5.95 -12.13 5.36
N ILE A 387 -5.00 -13.08 5.40
CA ILE A 387 -4.03 -13.30 4.31
C ILE A 387 -4.51 -14.50 3.49
N ARG A 388 -4.94 -14.23 2.26
CA ARG A 388 -5.36 -15.24 1.30
C ARG A 388 -4.14 -15.80 0.58
N TRP A 389 -4.09 -17.12 0.43
CA TRP A 389 -3.11 -17.81 -0.40
C TRP A 389 -3.77 -18.26 -1.71
N GLU A 390 -3.19 -17.88 -2.84
CA GLU A 390 -3.52 -18.41 -4.15
C GLU A 390 -2.41 -19.38 -4.57
N VAL A 391 -2.78 -20.66 -4.67
CA VAL A 391 -1.84 -21.76 -4.93
C VAL A 391 -2.07 -22.28 -6.34
N THR A 392 -1.03 -22.21 -7.16
CA THR A 392 -1.01 -22.83 -8.49
C THR A 392 -0.07 -24.03 -8.45
N LEU A 393 -0.63 -25.20 -8.75
CA LEU A 393 0.13 -26.45 -8.74
C LEU A 393 0.11 -27.09 -10.12
N GLN A 394 1.28 -27.15 -10.73
CA GLN A 394 1.54 -27.85 -11.98
C GLN A 394 2.10 -29.24 -11.66
N MET A 395 1.46 -30.27 -12.18
CA MET A 395 1.87 -31.67 -12.02
C MET A 395 2.25 -32.20 -13.40
N ASN A 396 3.49 -32.68 -13.54
CA ASN A 396 3.96 -33.33 -14.75
C ASN A 396 4.20 -34.81 -14.42
N ALA A 397 3.87 -35.72 -15.34
CA ALA A 397 4.29 -37.11 -15.18
C ALA A 397 5.83 -37.18 -15.24
N ASP A 398 6.43 -37.98 -14.38
CA ASP A 398 7.88 -38.16 -14.36
C ASP A 398 8.35 -38.74 -15.70
N ALA A 399 8.95 -37.90 -16.53
CA ALA A 399 9.61 -38.30 -17.75
C ALA A 399 10.96 -38.90 -17.35
N GLY A 400 10.92 -40.11 -16.81
CA GLY A 400 12.12 -40.86 -16.46
C GLY A 400 13.15 -40.78 -17.59
N LEU A 401 14.36 -40.35 -17.25
CA LEU A 401 15.53 -40.45 -18.12
C LEU A 401 15.83 -41.90 -18.48
#